data_AF-A0A4U8S3Z3-F1
#
_entry.id   AF-A0A4U8S3Z3-F1
#
_cell.length_a   1.000
_cell.length_b   1.000
_cell.length_c   1.000
_cell.angle_alpha   90.00
_cell.angle_beta   90.00
_cell.angle_gamma   90.00
#
_symmetry.space_group_name_H-M   'P 1'
#
loop_
_entity.id
_entity.type
_entity.pdbx_description
1 polymer ?
#
loop_
_entity_poly.entity_id
_entity_poly.type
_entity_poly.pdbx_seq_one_letter_code
_entity_poly.pdbx_strand_id
1 'polypeptide(L)'
;MELCIALDNPSQRQNLTLLETLQALEDSQKSKIWLKIGLRSFIRDGVKGLEAIKKMGDYRIFLDLKIYDIPNTMLDALNECYAIGVDMLTIHTSCGFEAMKAIAMLKAKHNDFPLVIGVSALTSFDNEGFAEIYNANVFSHTIHLAKLAYNAGIDGVVCSVSESLAIKRATDKRFLTITPGIRPFGESANDQKRVATLQDAKLAQSDFIVIGRPIYKAENPLQVVRQILSLI
;
A
#
# COMPACT_ATOMS: atom_id res chain seq x y z
N MET A 1 2.91 -8.70 10.58
CA MET A 1 3.17 -7.52 9.74
C MET A 1 3.84 -8.02 8.48
N GLU A 2 3.33 -7.64 7.31
CA GLU A 2 3.81 -8.09 6.00
C GLU A 2 4.72 -7.03 5.35
N LEU A 3 5.68 -7.47 4.54
CA LEU A 3 6.56 -6.58 3.79
C LEU A 3 6.00 -6.34 2.39
N CYS A 4 5.77 -5.08 2.05
CA CYS A 4 5.45 -4.67 0.70
C CYS A 4 6.64 -3.92 0.05
N ILE A 5 7.22 -4.52 -0.98
CA ILE A 5 8.35 -3.95 -1.72
C ILE A 5 7.81 -3.09 -2.87
N ALA A 6 8.15 -1.81 -2.86
CA ALA A 6 7.75 -0.87 -3.90
C ALA A 6 8.66 -0.99 -5.13
N LEU A 7 8.10 -1.48 -6.24
CA LEU A 7 8.80 -1.65 -7.52
C LEU A 7 8.81 -0.34 -8.31
N ASP A 8 9.45 0.70 -7.78
CA ASP A 8 9.43 2.05 -8.35
C ASP A 8 10.77 2.42 -9.06
N ASN A 9 11.55 1.43 -9.51
CA ASN A 9 12.79 1.69 -10.25
C ASN A 9 12.54 2.44 -11.58
N PRO A 10 13.57 3.12 -12.14
CA PRO A 10 13.43 3.88 -13.37
C PRO A 10 12.98 3.13 -14.62
N SER A 11 13.23 1.82 -14.69
CA SER A 11 12.81 0.96 -15.81
C SER A 11 12.19 -0.36 -15.33
N GLN A 12 11.42 -1.01 -16.20
CA GLN A 12 10.92 -2.36 -15.96
C GLN A 12 12.06 -3.35 -15.74
N ARG A 13 13.11 -3.26 -16.56
CA ARG A 13 14.29 -4.15 -16.45
C ARG A 13 14.92 -4.09 -15.07
N GLN A 14 15.07 -2.90 -14.49
CA GLN A 14 15.62 -2.75 -13.14
C GLN A 14 14.71 -3.34 -12.07
N ASN A 15 13.38 -3.22 -12.20
CA ASN A 15 12.45 -3.91 -11.31
C ASN A 15 12.60 -5.44 -11.43
N LEU A 16 12.71 -5.98 -12.65
CA LEU A 16 12.91 -7.41 -12.87
C LEU A 16 14.25 -7.89 -12.30
N THR A 17 15.33 -7.12 -12.44
CA THR A 17 16.65 -7.45 -11.85
C THR A 17 16.61 -7.46 -10.32
N LEU A 18 15.84 -6.57 -9.70
CA LEU A 18 15.59 -6.66 -8.26
C LEU A 18 14.89 -7.98 -7.91
N LEU A 19 13.85 -8.38 -8.66
CA LEU A 19 13.14 -9.64 -8.42
C LEU A 19 14.00 -10.89 -8.69
N GLU A 20 14.88 -10.85 -9.70
CA GLU A 20 15.90 -11.89 -9.96
C GLU A 20 16.79 -12.06 -8.72
N THR A 21 17.23 -10.96 -8.13
CA THR A 21 18.06 -10.98 -6.92
C THR A 21 17.31 -11.60 -5.72
N LEU A 22 16.01 -11.32 -5.59
CA LEU A 22 15.16 -11.85 -4.51
C LEU A 22 14.77 -13.33 -4.70
N GLN A 23 15.08 -13.95 -5.84
CA GLN A 23 14.85 -15.39 -6.03
C GLN A 23 15.63 -16.25 -5.04
N ALA A 24 16.75 -15.76 -4.53
CA ALA A 24 17.58 -16.42 -3.53
C ALA A 24 16.97 -16.44 -2.11
N LEU A 25 15.76 -15.88 -1.92
CA LEU A 25 14.99 -16.05 -0.70
C LEU A 25 14.32 -17.43 -0.68
N GLU A 26 14.14 -17.98 0.51
CA GLU A 26 13.36 -19.20 0.72
C GLU A 26 11.86 -18.93 0.50
N ASP A 27 11.08 -19.97 0.18
CA ASP A 27 9.64 -19.82 -0.04
C ASP A 27 8.91 -19.29 1.20
N SER A 28 9.37 -19.69 2.39
CA SER A 28 8.88 -19.18 3.68
C SER A 28 9.05 -17.65 3.77
N GLN A 29 10.16 -17.11 3.26
CA GLN A 29 10.45 -15.68 3.24
C GLN A 29 9.64 -14.97 2.15
N LYS A 30 9.54 -15.55 0.95
CA LYS A 30 8.74 -15.01 -0.16
C LYS A 30 7.26 -14.89 0.19
N SER A 31 6.72 -15.82 0.97
CA SER A 31 5.31 -15.79 1.41
C SER A 31 4.91 -14.55 2.22
N LYS A 32 5.89 -13.87 2.84
CA LYS A 32 5.72 -12.60 3.57
C LYS A 32 5.91 -11.34 2.70
N ILE A 33 6.19 -11.51 1.41
CA ILE A 33 6.50 -10.41 0.49
C ILE A 33 5.31 -10.16 -0.44
N TRP A 34 4.91 -8.89 -0.46
CA TRP A 34 4.02 -8.33 -1.46
C TRP A 34 4.81 -7.39 -2.39
N LEU A 35 4.44 -7.34 -3.65
CA LEU A 35 5.03 -6.43 -4.63
C LEU A 35 4.06 -5.29 -4.93
N LYS A 36 4.44 -4.06 -4.56
CA LYS A 36 3.64 -2.86 -4.89
C LYS A 36 4.00 -2.34 -6.27
N ILE A 37 3.00 -2.24 -7.13
CA ILE A 37 3.08 -1.55 -8.42
C ILE A 37 2.38 -0.21 -8.28
N GLY A 38 3.16 0.87 -8.26
CA GLY A 38 2.62 2.24 -8.21
C GLY A 38 2.36 2.83 -9.60
N LEU A 39 1.76 4.02 -9.60
CA LEU A 39 1.48 4.82 -10.82
C LEU A 39 2.63 4.87 -11.82
N ARG A 40 3.87 5.10 -11.37
CA ARG A 40 5.03 5.19 -12.27
C ARG A 40 5.21 3.93 -13.12
N SER A 41 5.22 2.77 -12.48
CA SER A 41 5.43 1.49 -13.17
C SER A 41 4.23 1.07 -13.98
N PHE A 42 3.01 1.30 -13.48
CA PHE A 42 1.81 0.96 -14.22
C PHE A 42 1.62 1.81 -15.47
N ILE A 43 1.86 3.13 -15.40
CA ILE A 43 1.80 4.01 -16.58
C ILE A 43 2.85 3.63 -17.62
N ARG A 44 4.07 3.29 -17.18
CA ARG A 44 5.18 2.95 -18.08
C ARG A 44 5.00 1.59 -18.75
N ASP A 45 4.63 0.57 -17.97
CA ASP A 45 4.72 -0.84 -18.40
C ASP A 45 3.35 -1.46 -18.66
N GLY A 46 2.27 -0.85 -18.14
CA GLY A 46 0.90 -1.34 -18.25
C GLY A 46 0.69 -2.75 -17.67
N VAL A 47 -0.38 -3.39 -18.14
CA VAL A 47 -0.73 -4.77 -17.76
C VAL A 47 0.37 -5.77 -18.16
N LYS A 48 1.02 -5.57 -19.32
CA LYS A 48 2.17 -6.39 -19.75
C LYS A 48 3.33 -6.33 -18.74
N GLY A 49 3.51 -5.18 -18.11
CA GLY A 49 4.43 -4.98 -17.00
C GLY A 49 4.14 -5.90 -15.83
N LEU A 50 2.88 -5.94 -15.43
CA LEU A 50 2.40 -6.80 -14.35
C LEU A 50 2.56 -8.29 -14.69
N GLU A 51 2.19 -8.70 -15.90
CA GLU A 51 2.35 -10.08 -16.36
C GLU A 51 3.82 -10.53 -16.31
N ALA A 52 4.76 -9.66 -16.70
CA ALA A 52 6.18 -9.96 -16.60
C ALA A 52 6.63 -10.14 -15.14
N ILE A 53 6.09 -9.34 -14.22
CA ILE A 53 6.39 -9.46 -12.78
C ILE A 53 5.82 -10.76 -12.21
N LYS A 54 4.58 -11.13 -12.56
CA LYS A 54 3.96 -12.40 -12.14
C LYS A 54 4.75 -13.63 -12.62
N LYS A 55 5.41 -13.55 -13.77
CA LYS A 55 6.28 -14.63 -14.27
C LYS A 55 7.56 -14.82 -13.46
N MET A 56 7.93 -13.87 -12.60
CA MET A 56 9.12 -13.99 -11.75
C MET A 56 8.89 -14.88 -10.53
N GLY A 57 7.65 -15.24 -10.19
CA GLY A 57 7.36 -16.13 -9.07
C GLY A 57 6.00 -15.84 -8.45
N ASP A 58 5.63 -16.67 -7.48
CA ASP A 58 4.36 -16.57 -6.76
C ASP A 58 4.43 -15.48 -5.68
N TYR A 59 4.31 -14.22 -6.13
CA TYR A 59 4.23 -13.06 -5.27
C TYR A 59 2.83 -12.47 -5.29
N ARG A 60 2.37 -12.03 -4.12
CA ARG A 60 1.14 -11.24 -4.02
C ARG A 60 1.37 -9.83 -4.56
N ILE A 61 0.42 -9.32 -5.31
CA ILE A 61 0.47 -8.05 -6.01
C ILE A 61 -0.41 -7.02 -5.32
N PHE A 62 0.21 -5.91 -4.94
CA PHE A 62 -0.48 -4.71 -4.50
C PHE A 62 -0.47 -3.63 -5.60
N LEU A 63 -1.62 -3.40 -6.23
CA LEU A 63 -1.80 -2.39 -7.28
C LEU A 63 -2.20 -1.03 -6.69
N ASP A 64 -1.22 -0.14 -6.54
CA ASP A 64 -1.38 1.14 -5.86
C ASP A 64 -1.61 2.30 -6.85
N LEU A 65 -2.80 2.33 -7.45
CA LEU A 65 -3.22 3.35 -8.42
C LEU A 65 -4.04 4.50 -7.83
N LYS A 66 -4.54 4.33 -6.59
CA LYS A 66 -5.33 5.33 -5.85
C LYS A 66 -6.53 5.80 -6.67
N ILE A 67 -7.30 4.85 -7.18
CA ILE A 67 -8.46 5.12 -8.05
C ILE A 67 -9.39 6.12 -7.35
N TYR A 68 -9.72 7.19 -8.06
CA TYR A 68 -10.50 8.30 -7.53
C TYR A 68 -11.29 8.98 -8.65
N ASP A 69 -12.59 8.70 -8.70
CA ASP A 69 -13.50 9.20 -9.74
C ASP A 69 -14.94 9.11 -9.20
N ILE A 70 -15.95 9.32 -10.06
CA ILE A 70 -17.34 9.05 -9.72
C ILE A 70 -17.59 7.53 -9.52
N PRO A 71 -18.63 7.13 -8.76
CA PRO A 71 -18.80 5.73 -8.34
C PRO A 71 -18.78 4.72 -9.49
N ASN A 72 -19.49 4.95 -10.59
CA ASN A 72 -19.57 3.99 -11.70
C ASN A 72 -18.20 3.75 -12.34
N THR A 73 -17.46 4.81 -12.64
CA THR A 73 -16.10 4.72 -13.21
C THR A 73 -15.16 3.94 -12.27
N MET A 74 -15.26 4.17 -10.96
CA MET A 74 -14.46 3.43 -9.99
C MET A 74 -14.81 1.94 -9.98
N LEU A 75 -16.09 1.59 -10.01
CA LEU A 75 -16.53 0.19 -10.05
C LEU A 75 -16.03 -0.53 -11.30
N ASP A 76 -16.12 0.12 -12.46
CA ASP A 76 -15.61 -0.43 -13.72
C ASP A 76 -14.08 -0.61 -13.66
N ALA A 77 -13.35 0.39 -13.18
CA ALA A 77 -11.89 0.28 -13.01
C ALA A 77 -11.49 -0.84 -12.03
N LEU A 78 -12.25 -1.05 -10.96
CA LEU A 78 -12.01 -2.13 -9.99
C LEU A 78 -12.30 -3.51 -10.60
N ASN A 79 -13.31 -3.64 -11.46
CA ASN A 79 -13.58 -4.87 -12.21
C ASN A 79 -12.42 -5.22 -13.16
N GLU A 80 -11.87 -4.23 -13.86
CA GLU A 80 -10.69 -4.44 -14.70
C GLU A 80 -9.47 -4.88 -13.86
N CYS A 81 -9.26 -4.25 -12.70
CA CYS A 81 -8.19 -4.66 -11.78
C CYS A 81 -8.38 -6.09 -11.26
N TYR A 82 -9.62 -6.47 -10.94
CA TYR A 82 -9.96 -7.83 -10.53
C TYR A 82 -9.70 -8.85 -11.65
N ALA A 83 -10.08 -8.55 -12.89
CA ALA A 83 -9.82 -9.41 -14.05
C ALA A 83 -8.32 -9.63 -14.33
N ILE A 84 -7.48 -8.63 -14.02
CA ILE A 84 -6.02 -8.75 -14.10
C ILE A 84 -5.45 -9.71 -13.03
N GLY A 85 -6.20 -9.99 -11.96
CA GLY A 85 -5.85 -10.92 -10.89
C GLY A 85 -4.83 -10.36 -9.90
N VAL A 86 -5.03 -9.14 -9.41
CA VAL A 86 -4.22 -8.57 -8.32
C VAL A 86 -4.79 -8.97 -6.96
N ASP A 87 -3.99 -8.88 -5.90
CA ASP A 87 -4.35 -9.33 -4.55
C ASP A 87 -4.82 -8.19 -3.63
N MET A 88 -4.38 -6.96 -3.92
CA MET A 88 -4.76 -5.74 -3.21
C MET A 88 -4.74 -4.56 -4.17
N LEU A 89 -5.65 -3.60 -3.99
CA LEU A 89 -5.71 -2.35 -4.75
C LEU A 89 -6.02 -1.12 -3.87
N THR A 90 -5.68 0.07 -4.35
CA THR A 90 -6.03 1.33 -3.65
C THR A 90 -7.10 2.16 -4.34
N ILE A 91 -7.94 2.78 -3.50
CA ILE A 91 -8.86 3.88 -3.84
C ILE A 91 -8.56 5.10 -2.96
N HIS A 92 -9.00 6.31 -3.31
CA HIS A 92 -9.02 7.41 -2.33
C HIS A 92 -10.30 7.39 -1.50
N THR A 93 -10.20 7.49 -0.17
CA THR A 93 -11.40 7.57 0.70
C THR A 93 -12.20 8.85 0.47
N SER A 94 -11.57 9.88 -0.11
CA SER A 94 -12.23 11.11 -0.53
C SER A 94 -13.26 10.91 -1.65
N CYS A 95 -13.38 9.71 -2.24
CA CYS A 95 -14.50 9.36 -3.14
C CYS A 95 -15.87 9.33 -2.44
N GLY A 96 -15.88 9.38 -1.11
CA GLY A 96 -17.10 9.46 -0.31
C GLY A 96 -17.68 8.10 0.04
N PHE A 97 -18.57 8.12 1.03
CA PHE A 97 -19.14 6.92 1.64
C PHE A 97 -19.91 6.06 0.62
N GLU A 98 -20.72 6.66 -0.24
CA GLU A 98 -21.55 5.92 -1.20
C GLU A 98 -20.70 5.17 -2.24
N ALA A 99 -19.61 5.77 -2.72
CA ALA A 99 -18.67 5.11 -3.63
C ALA A 99 -18.00 3.90 -2.95
N MET A 100 -17.48 4.09 -1.74
CA MET A 100 -16.86 3.01 -0.96
C MET A 100 -17.86 1.88 -0.65
N LYS A 101 -19.11 2.23 -0.32
CA LYS A 101 -20.16 1.25 -0.04
C LYS A 101 -20.53 0.44 -1.29
N ALA A 102 -20.63 1.09 -2.45
CA ALA A 102 -20.86 0.40 -3.72
C ALA A 102 -19.71 -0.57 -4.05
N ILE A 103 -18.47 -0.17 -3.78
CA ILE A 103 -17.29 -1.03 -3.95
C ILE A 103 -17.34 -2.24 -3.02
N ALA A 104 -17.72 -2.05 -1.76
CA ALA A 104 -17.89 -3.17 -0.82
C ALA A 104 -18.98 -4.15 -1.29
N MET A 105 -20.08 -3.65 -1.87
CA MET A 105 -21.12 -4.50 -2.47
C MET A 105 -20.63 -5.25 -3.70
N LEU A 106 -19.80 -4.63 -4.56
CA LEU A 106 -19.17 -5.30 -5.68
C LEU A 106 -18.28 -6.44 -5.19
N LYS A 107 -17.38 -6.14 -4.24
CA LYS A 107 -16.49 -7.12 -3.62
C LYS A 107 -17.24 -8.30 -3.04
N ALA A 108 -18.37 -8.09 -2.35
CA ALA A 108 -19.17 -9.15 -1.75
C ALA A 108 -19.76 -10.16 -2.77
N LYS A 109 -19.74 -9.86 -4.07
CA LYS A 109 -20.19 -10.79 -5.13
C LYS A 109 -19.11 -11.82 -5.53
N HIS A 110 -17.87 -11.64 -5.08
CA HIS A 110 -16.72 -12.45 -5.46
C HIS A 110 -15.96 -12.91 -4.21
N ASN A 111 -15.71 -14.21 -4.07
CA ASN A 111 -15.04 -14.77 -2.88
C ASN A 111 -13.54 -14.44 -2.85
N ASP A 112 -12.96 -14.15 -4.02
CA ASP A 112 -11.54 -13.94 -4.29
C ASP A 112 -11.26 -12.50 -4.76
N PHE A 113 -12.15 -11.56 -4.47
CA PHE A 113 -11.92 -10.16 -4.81
C PHE A 113 -10.69 -9.62 -4.04
N PRO A 114 -9.81 -8.82 -4.69
CA PRO A 114 -8.66 -8.21 -4.03
C PRO A 114 -9.05 -7.38 -2.81
N LEU A 115 -8.13 -7.27 -1.87
CA LEU A 115 -8.27 -6.34 -0.76
C LEU A 115 -8.38 -4.91 -1.31
N VAL A 116 -9.41 -4.18 -0.89
CA VAL A 116 -9.60 -2.78 -1.26
C VAL A 116 -9.15 -1.92 -0.09
N ILE A 117 -8.14 -1.08 -0.33
CA ILE A 117 -7.55 -0.21 0.68
C ILE A 117 -7.81 1.26 0.35
N GLY A 118 -8.37 2.00 1.30
CA GLY A 118 -8.61 3.43 1.18
C GLY A 118 -7.38 4.28 1.51
N VAL A 119 -6.94 5.14 0.61
CA VAL A 119 -5.93 6.17 0.91
C VAL A 119 -6.61 7.29 1.69
N SER A 120 -6.23 7.43 2.96
CA SER A 120 -6.74 8.47 3.87
C SER A 120 -6.12 9.85 3.55
N ALA A 121 -4.90 10.11 4.02
CA ALA A 121 -4.10 11.27 3.67
C ALA A 121 -2.76 10.83 3.08
N LEU A 122 -2.30 11.50 2.02
CA LEU A 122 -0.95 11.27 1.51
C LEU A 122 0.09 11.66 2.58
N THR A 123 1.15 10.87 2.70
CA THR A 123 2.23 11.12 3.68
C THR A 123 3.09 12.33 3.35
N SER A 124 2.92 12.91 2.16
CA SER A 124 3.55 14.15 1.71
C SER A 124 2.88 15.42 2.25
N PHE A 125 1.64 15.34 2.74
CA PHE A 125 0.98 16.50 3.36
C PHE A 125 1.57 16.82 4.73
N ASP A 126 1.79 18.10 5.00
CA ASP A 126 1.82 18.65 6.35
C ASP A 126 0.42 19.18 6.74
N ASN A 127 0.28 19.68 7.96
CA ASN A 127 -1.01 20.17 8.45
C ASN A 127 -1.51 21.40 7.70
N GLU A 128 -0.62 22.28 7.25
CA GLU A 128 -0.99 23.50 6.54
C GLU A 128 -1.58 23.17 5.17
N GLY A 129 -0.83 22.45 4.32
CA GLY A 129 -1.32 22.07 2.99
C GLY A 129 -2.53 21.13 3.02
N PHE A 130 -2.70 20.34 4.09
CA PHE A 130 -3.90 19.54 4.25
C PHE A 130 -5.12 20.38 4.64
N ALA A 131 -4.94 21.36 5.53
CA ALA A 131 -6.01 22.25 5.96
C ALA A 131 -6.52 23.13 4.81
N GLU A 132 -5.68 23.52 3.86
CA GLU A 132 -6.11 24.27 2.66
C GLU A 132 -7.13 23.51 1.81
N ILE A 133 -7.06 22.17 1.77
CA ILE A 133 -7.92 21.33 0.94
C ILE A 133 -9.11 20.80 1.74
N TYR A 134 -8.86 20.32 2.96
CA TYR A 134 -9.84 19.57 3.76
C TYR A 134 -10.39 20.36 4.95
N ASN A 135 -9.89 21.58 5.20
CA ASN A 135 -10.25 22.43 6.34
C ASN A 135 -10.19 21.67 7.69
N ALA A 136 -9.16 20.84 7.86
CA ALA A 136 -9.02 19.97 9.01
C ALA A 136 -7.54 19.69 9.31
N ASN A 137 -7.26 19.18 10.52
CA ASN A 137 -5.94 18.65 10.87
C ASN A 137 -5.77 17.24 10.31
N VAL A 138 -4.58 16.94 9.75
CA VAL A 138 -4.26 15.65 9.11
C VAL A 138 -4.63 14.48 10.01
N PHE A 139 -4.14 14.47 11.26
CA PHE A 139 -4.29 13.32 12.15
C PHE A 139 -5.76 13.01 12.44
N SER A 140 -6.51 14.05 12.84
CA SER A 140 -7.94 13.89 13.16
C SER A 140 -8.78 13.48 11.95
N HIS A 141 -8.46 14.04 10.77
CA HIS A 141 -9.21 13.78 9.55
C HIS A 141 -8.87 12.41 8.97
N THR A 142 -7.62 11.96 9.05
CA THR A 142 -7.21 10.59 8.70
C THR A 142 -8.03 9.55 9.47
N ILE A 143 -8.20 9.75 10.79
CA ILE A 143 -9.02 8.86 11.62
C ILE A 143 -10.50 8.90 11.20
N HIS A 144 -11.02 10.09 10.87
CA HIS A 144 -12.38 10.25 10.36
C HIS A 144 -12.59 9.49 9.04
N LEU A 145 -11.69 9.66 8.07
CA LEU A 145 -11.72 8.95 6.79
C LEU A 145 -11.61 7.43 6.97
N ALA A 146 -10.78 6.98 7.92
CA ALA A 146 -10.67 5.55 8.25
C ALA A 146 -11.98 4.98 8.83
N LYS A 147 -12.68 5.73 9.69
CA LYS A 147 -14.02 5.34 10.18
C LYS A 147 -15.04 5.27 9.05
N LEU A 148 -15.03 6.22 8.12
CA LEU A 148 -15.91 6.20 6.95
C LEU A 148 -15.65 4.97 6.09
N ALA A 149 -14.38 4.66 5.79
CA ALA A 149 -13.99 3.49 5.02
C ALA A 149 -14.40 2.18 5.72
N TYR A 150 -14.15 2.07 7.02
CA TYR A 150 -14.58 0.91 7.83
C TYR A 150 -16.09 0.71 7.78
N ASN A 151 -16.87 1.77 8.03
CA ASN A 151 -18.34 1.71 8.00
C ASN A 151 -18.89 1.40 6.61
N ALA A 152 -18.16 1.74 5.54
CA ALA A 152 -18.53 1.43 4.17
C ALA A 152 -18.23 -0.02 3.77
N GLY A 153 -17.45 -0.77 4.57
CA GLY A 153 -17.07 -2.16 4.29
C GLY A 153 -15.78 -2.32 3.50
N ILE A 154 -14.90 -1.30 3.49
CA ILE A 154 -13.54 -1.38 2.93
C ILE A 154 -12.64 -2.19 3.87
N ASP A 155 -11.57 -2.80 3.35
CA ASP A 155 -10.75 -3.75 4.13
C ASP A 155 -9.71 -3.06 5.04
N GLY A 156 -9.34 -1.82 4.71
CA GLY A 156 -8.36 -1.05 5.45
C GLY A 156 -8.04 0.29 4.84
N VAL A 157 -6.99 0.94 5.36
CA VAL A 157 -6.50 2.21 4.87
C VAL A 157 -4.98 2.28 4.72
N VAL A 158 -4.53 3.07 3.76
CA VAL A 158 -3.17 3.61 3.74
C VAL A 158 -3.12 4.81 4.69
N CYS A 159 -2.20 4.80 5.65
CA CYS A 159 -1.97 5.88 6.62
C CYS A 159 -0.48 5.97 6.97
N SER A 160 -0.05 7.00 7.69
CA SER A 160 1.29 7.01 8.29
C SER A 160 1.33 6.14 9.56
N VAL A 161 2.54 5.77 9.98
CA VAL A 161 2.74 4.93 11.18
C VAL A 161 2.13 5.55 12.44
N SER A 162 2.24 6.88 12.59
CA SER A 162 1.70 7.58 13.77
C SER A 162 0.18 7.47 13.91
N GLU A 163 -0.55 7.24 12.80
CA GLU A 163 -2.01 7.18 12.77
C GLU A 163 -2.55 5.75 12.96
N SER A 164 -1.75 4.71 12.68
CA SER A 164 -2.21 3.31 12.61
C SER A 164 -2.89 2.85 13.90
N LEU A 165 -2.26 3.05 15.07
CA LEU A 165 -2.82 2.63 16.34
C LEU A 165 -4.13 3.36 16.68
N ALA A 166 -4.21 4.65 16.35
CA ALA A 166 -5.42 5.45 16.58
C ALA A 166 -6.57 5.01 15.66
N ILE A 167 -6.27 4.67 14.41
CA ILE A 167 -7.22 4.09 13.46
C ILE A 167 -7.79 2.78 14.00
N LYS A 168 -6.92 1.83 14.40
CA LYS A 168 -7.38 0.54 14.95
C LYS A 168 -8.25 0.68 16.20
N ARG A 169 -7.95 1.65 17.06
CA ARG A 169 -8.77 1.98 18.25
C ARG A 169 -10.12 2.60 17.87
N ALA A 170 -10.16 3.35 16.77
CA ALA A 170 -11.35 4.02 16.26
C ALA A 170 -12.26 3.12 15.41
N THR A 171 -11.75 1.99 14.91
CA THR A 171 -12.47 1.04 14.05
C THR A 171 -12.46 -0.37 14.65
N ASP A 172 -11.57 -1.25 14.20
CA ASP A 172 -11.39 -2.63 14.65
C ASP A 172 -9.90 -3.01 14.52
N LYS A 173 -9.40 -3.90 15.38
CA LYS A 173 -8.01 -4.39 15.32
C LYS A 173 -7.68 -5.08 13.98
N ARG A 174 -8.68 -5.67 13.31
CA ARG A 174 -8.57 -6.36 12.01
C ARG A 174 -8.67 -5.40 10.83
N PHE A 175 -9.06 -4.15 11.04
CA PHE A 175 -9.06 -3.15 9.97
C PHE A 175 -7.61 -2.85 9.57
N LEU A 176 -7.28 -3.12 8.31
CA LEU A 176 -5.89 -3.14 7.86
C LEU A 176 -5.33 -1.71 7.81
N THR A 177 -4.07 -1.58 8.21
CA THR A 177 -3.29 -0.36 8.10
C THR A 177 -2.03 -0.64 7.30
N ILE A 178 -1.93 0.03 6.16
CA ILE A 178 -0.81 -0.10 5.22
C ILE A 178 0.02 1.16 5.35
N THR A 179 1.23 1.04 5.89
CA THR A 179 2.04 2.20 6.27
C THR A 179 3.27 2.34 5.37
N PRO A 180 3.29 3.31 4.42
CA PRO A 180 4.48 3.68 3.68
C PRO A 180 5.39 4.60 4.51
N GLY A 181 6.48 5.07 3.90
CA GLY A 181 7.40 6.02 4.55
C GLY A 181 8.40 5.38 5.51
N ILE A 182 8.54 4.05 5.49
CA ILE A 182 9.44 3.34 6.40
C ILE A 182 10.91 3.57 6.05
N ARG A 183 11.73 3.83 7.07
CA ARG A 183 13.19 3.86 7.07
C ARG A 183 13.67 2.77 8.02
N PRO A 184 13.87 1.54 7.52
CA PRO A 184 13.91 0.35 8.36
C PRO A 184 14.88 0.45 9.53
N PHE A 185 16.03 1.08 9.28
CA PHE A 185 17.15 1.19 10.22
C PHE A 185 17.49 2.65 10.58
N GLY A 186 16.58 3.59 10.31
CA GLY A 186 16.76 5.01 10.64
C GLY A 186 17.54 5.82 9.59
N GLU A 187 17.55 5.41 8.31
CA GLU A 187 18.20 6.17 7.25
C GLU A 187 17.49 7.50 6.92
N SER A 188 18.16 8.41 6.20
CA SER A 188 17.64 9.75 5.87
C SER A 188 16.29 9.78 5.13
N ALA A 189 15.48 10.80 5.41
CA ALA A 189 14.08 10.92 5.00
C ALA A 189 13.85 11.26 3.52
N ASN A 190 14.81 11.84 2.81
CA ASN A 190 14.65 12.35 1.43
C ASN A 190 13.38 13.22 1.27
N ASP A 191 12.43 12.84 0.41
CA ASP A 191 11.17 13.56 0.11
C ASP A 191 9.98 13.20 1.04
N GLN A 192 10.15 12.26 1.98
CA GLN A 192 9.07 11.83 2.87
C GLN A 192 9.07 12.67 4.15
N LYS A 193 7.98 13.39 4.42
CA LYS A 193 7.84 14.23 5.63
C LYS A 193 7.57 13.41 6.91
N ARG A 194 6.87 12.28 6.80
CA ARG A 194 6.47 11.42 7.95
C ARG A 194 7.14 10.04 7.84
N VAL A 195 8.38 9.92 8.33
CA VAL A 195 9.15 8.66 8.32
C VAL A 195 9.09 7.94 9.68
N ALA A 196 9.25 6.62 9.66
CA ALA A 196 9.22 5.76 10.84
C ALA A 196 10.11 4.52 10.66
N THR A 197 10.59 3.94 11.76
CA THR A 197 11.38 2.70 11.77
C THR A 197 10.49 1.44 11.75
N LEU A 198 11.10 0.26 11.61
CA LEU A 198 10.37 -1.01 11.77
C LEU A 198 9.80 -1.17 13.19
N GLN A 199 10.54 -0.70 14.21
CA GLN A 199 10.10 -0.77 15.60
C GLN A 199 8.87 0.11 15.83
N ASP A 200 8.86 1.32 15.27
CA ASP A 200 7.72 2.22 15.35
C ASP A 200 6.48 1.60 14.70
N ALA A 201 6.62 1.01 13.50
CA ALA A 201 5.54 0.34 12.79
C ALA A 201 4.95 -0.83 13.61
N LYS A 202 5.82 -1.62 14.27
CA LYS A 202 5.39 -2.72 15.14
C LYS A 202 4.63 -2.23 16.37
N LEU A 203 5.12 -1.18 17.03
CA LEU A 203 4.46 -0.55 18.18
C LEU A 203 3.11 0.08 17.79
N ALA A 204 3.03 0.65 16.60
CA ALA A 204 1.81 1.21 16.04
C ALA A 204 0.81 0.17 15.54
N GLN A 205 1.19 -1.11 15.50
CA GLN A 205 0.41 -2.23 14.98
C GLN A 205 0.12 -2.13 13.47
N SER A 206 1.07 -1.63 12.67
CA SER A 206 0.98 -1.70 11.22
C SER A 206 0.80 -3.14 10.74
N ASP A 207 -0.15 -3.37 9.84
CA ASP A 207 -0.36 -4.69 9.24
C ASP A 207 0.59 -4.90 8.06
N PHE A 208 0.83 -3.85 7.27
CA PHE A 208 1.76 -3.84 6.15
C PHE A 208 2.71 -2.65 6.24
N ILE A 209 3.96 -2.88 5.87
CA ILE A 209 4.95 -1.82 5.66
C ILE A 209 5.32 -1.72 4.18
N VAL A 210 5.30 -0.51 3.63
CA VAL A 210 5.70 -0.27 2.23
C VAL A 210 7.09 0.36 2.18
N ILE A 211 8.05 -0.38 1.63
CA ILE A 211 9.45 0.03 1.53
C ILE A 211 9.89 0.05 0.07
N GLY A 212 10.40 1.21 -0.37
CA GLY A 212 10.96 1.40 -1.71
C GLY A 212 12.46 1.60 -1.68
N ARG A 213 12.91 2.87 -1.70
CA ARG A 213 14.32 3.25 -1.84
C ARG A 213 15.29 2.52 -0.91
N PRO A 214 14.99 2.29 0.39
CA PRO A 214 15.90 1.55 1.25
C PRO A 214 16.24 0.14 0.73
N ILE A 215 15.36 -0.48 -0.07
CA ILE A 215 15.61 -1.77 -0.72
C ILE A 215 16.26 -1.56 -2.09
N TYR A 216 15.58 -0.86 -3.02
CA TYR A 216 16.02 -0.87 -4.42
C TYR A 216 17.24 0.03 -4.72
N LYS A 217 17.65 0.89 -3.79
CA LYS A 217 18.90 1.67 -3.89
C LYS A 217 20.04 1.09 -3.03
N ALA A 218 19.80 0.01 -2.30
CA ALA A 218 20.84 -0.62 -1.49
C ALA A 218 21.90 -1.27 -2.38
N GLU A 219 23.15 -1.30 -1.92
CA GLU A 219 24.22 -2.06 -2.57
C GLU A 219 23.91 -3.57 -2.57
N ASN A 220 23.23 -4.06 -1.52
CA ASN A 220 22.78 -5.45 -1.42
C ASN A 220 21.29 -5.54 -1.01
N PRO A 221 20.36 -5.44 -1.98
CA PRO A 221 18.93 -5.49 -1.71
C PRO A 221 18.48 -6.79 -1.03
N LEU A 222 19.09 -7.93 -1.37
CA LEU A 222 18.77 -9.23 -0.77
C LEU A 222 19.06 -9.24 0.73
N GLN A 223 20.22 -8.72 1.14
CA GLN A 223 20.58 -8.63 2.54
C GLN A 223 19.64 -7.72 3.31
N VAL A 224 19.29 -6.55 2.75
CA VAL A 224 18.33 -5.62 3.37
C VAL A 224 16.97 -6.29 3.56
N VAL A 225 16.45 -6.99 2.54
CA VAL A 225 15.17 -7.71 2.66
C VAL A 225 15.24 -8.81 3.72
N ARG A 226 16.31 -9.62 3.75
CA ARG A 226 16.49 -10.65 4.78
C ARG A 226 16.50 -10.05 6.20
N GLN A 227 17.15 -8.92 6.38
CA GLN A 227 17.20 -8.22 7.67
C GLN A 227 15.84 -7.62 8.06
N ILE A 228 15.07 -7.08 7.12
CA ILE A 228 13.70 -6.64 7.40
C ILE A 228 12.85 -7.83 7.81
N LEU A 229 12.88 -8.93 7.06
CA LEU A 229 12.07 -10.13 7.32
C LEU A 229 12.39 -10.80 8.64
N SER A 230 13.63 -10.72 9.14
CA SER A 230 13.99 -11.28 10.46
C SER A 230 13.44 -10.46 11.64
N LEU A 231 12.99 -9.23 11.40
CA LEU A 231 12.48 -8.32 12.42
C LEU A 231 10.94 -8.24 12.48
N ILE A 232 10.23 -8.81 11.49
CA ILE A 232 8.77 -8.68 11.31
C ILE A 232 7.97 -9.97 11.43
#